data_AF-Q58T98-F1
#
_entry.id   AF-Q58T98-F1
#
_cell.length_a   1.000
_cell.length_b   1.000
_cell.length_c   1.000
_cell.angle_alpha   90.00
_cell.angle_beta   90.00
_cell.angle_gamma   90.00
#
_symmetry.space_group_name_H-M   'P 1'
#
loop_
_entity.id
_entity.type
_entity.pdbx_description
1 polymer ?
#
loop_
_entity_poly.entity_id
_entity_poly.type
_entity_poly.pdbx_seq_one_letter_code
_entity_poly.pdbx_strand_id
1 'polypeptide(L)'
;GYNGSQLWDTAFTVQAILSTKLGEEFGPTLRKAHTYIKNSQVLEDCPGDISSWYRHISKGAWPFSTADHGWPISDCTAEGLKAVLLLSKLPTAIVGEPEPLDARRLYDAVNVILSLQNDGGGFATYELTRSYSWME
;
A
#
# COMPACT_ATOMS: atom_id res chain seq x y z
N GLY A 1 -6.60 -10.16 -16.56
CA GLY A 1 -5.84 -9.00 -16.03
C GLY A 1 -6.57 -8.43 -14.82
N TYR A 2 -5.94 -7.50 -14.09
CA TYR A 2 -6.61 -6.69 -13.07
C TYR A 2 -7.46 -5.57 -13.69
N ASN A 3 -8.23 -4.84 -12.89
CA ASN A 3 -8.88 -3.59 -13.29
C ASN A 3 -7.88 -2.41 -13.49
N GLY A 4 -6.57 -2.70 -13.43
CA GLY A 4 -5.45 -1.81 -13.68
C GLY A 4 -4.28 -2.13 -12.75
N SER A 5 -3.23 -1.32 -12.82
CA SER A 5 -2.01 -1.36 -11.99
C SER A 5 -1.77 -0.02 -11.30
N GLN A 6 -2.84 0.74 -11.06
CA GLN A 6 -2.77 2.16 -10.73
C GLN A 6 -1.94 2.45 -9.48
N LEU A 7 -2.18 1.74 -8.38
CA LEU A 7 -1.38 1.92 -7.17
C LEU A 7 0.05 1.46 -7.39
N TRP A 8 0.24 0.26 -7.94
CA TRP A 8 1.56 -0.32 -8.18
C TRP A 8 2.47 0.65 -8.95
N ASP A 9 1.99 1.11 -10.10
CA ASP A 9 2.73 2.03 -10.96
C ASP A 9 2.95 3.39 -10.28
N THR A 10 1.98 3.89 -9.52
CA THR A 10 2.11 5.16 -8.81
C THR A 10 3.17 5.08 -7.70
N ALA A 11 3.15 4.01 -6.90
CA ALA A 11 4.10 3.80 -5.81
C ALA A 11 5.54 3.68 -6.34
N PHE A 12 5.76 2.90 -7.40
CA PHE A 12 7.08 2.80 -8.03
C PHE A 12 7.52 4.09 -8.70
N THR A 13 6.61 4.82 -9.36
CA THR A 13 6.93 6.10 -9.99
C THR A 13 7.40 7.13 -8.95
N VAL A 14 6.73 7.22 -7.80
CA VAL A 14 7.16 8.06 -6.69
C VAL A 14 8.57 7.69 -6.25
N GLN A 15 8.82 6.41 -5.99
CA GLN A 15 10.14 5.95 -5.54
C GLN A 15 11.23 6.23 -6.58
N ALA A 16 10.93 6.05 -7.86
CA ALA A 16 11.85 6.33 -8.95
C ALA A 16 12.21 7.82 -9.01
N ILE A 17 11.22 8.72 -9.01
CA ILE A 17 11.44 10.18 -9.04
C ILE A 17 12.28 10.62 -7.82
N LEU A 18 12.01 10.08 -6.64
CA LEU A 18 12.78 10.45 -5.44
C LEU A 18 14.20 9.90 -5.47
N SER A 19 14.40 8.74 -6.09
CA SER A 19 15.74 8.13 -6.25
C SER A 19 16.63 8.91 -7.22
N THR A 20 16.06 9.62 -8.20
CA THR A 20 16.84 10.49 -9.10
C THR A 20 17.24 11.83 -8.46
N LYS A 21 16.73 12.13 -7.26
CA LYS A 21 16.89 13.43 -6.58
C LYS A 21 16.26 14.62 -7.32
N LEU A 22 15.36 14.35 -8.27
CA LEU A 22 14.64 15.38 -9.03
C LEU A 22 13.28 15.74 -8.40
N GLY A 23 13.03 15.37 -7.15
CA GLY A 23 11.71 15.53 -6.52
C GLY A 23 11.16 16.97 -6.54
N GLU A 24 12.04 17.97 -6.47
CA GLU A 24 11.66 19.40 -6.58
C GLU A 24 11.06 19.74 -7.95
N GLU A 25 11.57 19.15 -9.03
CA GLU A 25 11.08 19.38 -10.39
C GLU A 25 9.69 18.77 -10.61
N PHE A 26 9.34 17.76 -9.83
CA PHE A 26 8.08 17.02 -9.93
C PHE A 26 7.07 17.35 -8.82
N GLY A 27 7.23 18.45 -8.09
CA GLY A 27 6.40 18.80 -6.93
C GLY A 27 4.88 18.63 -7.14
N PRO A 28 4.26 19.24 -8.18
CA PRO A 28 2.83 19.06 -8.46
C PRO A 28 2.42 17.60 -8.75
N THR A 29 3.29 16.83 -9.40
CA THR A 29 3.08 15.41 -9.71
C THR A 29 3.15 14.58 -8.43
N LEU A 30 4.17 14.77 -7.60
CA LEU A 30 4.35 14.08 -6.33
C LEU A 30 3.21 14.40 -5.35
N ARG A 31 2.68 15.63 -5.36
CA ARG A 31 1.48 16.00 -4.61
C ARG A 31 0.27 15.18 -5.03
N LYS A 32 0.00 15.07 -6.33
CA LYS A 32 -1.11 14.25 -6.85
C LYS A 32 -0.92 12.77 -6.54
N ALA A 33 0.31 12.26 -6.68
CA ALA A 33 0.64 10.88 -6.34
C ALA A 33 0.43 10.60 -4.85
N HIS A 34 0.86 11.52 -3.96
CA HIS A 34 0.64 11.41 -2.53
C HIS A 34 -0.85 11.34 -2.19
N THR A 35 -1.66 12.25 -2.74
CA THR A 35 -3.12 12.24 -2.58
C THR A 35 -3.74 10.94 -3.10
N TYR A 36 -3.28 10.45 -4.25
CA TYR A 36 -3.77 9.20 -4.81
C TYR A 36 -3.47 8.01 -3.90
N ILE A 37 -2.20 7.84 -3.48
CA ILE A 37 -1.80 6.75 -2.59
C ILE A 37 -2.58 6.83 -1.26
N LYS A 38 -2.74 8.02 -0.68
CA LYS A 38 -3.54 8.23 0.54
C LYS A 38 -5.00 7.81 0.34
N ASN A 39 -5.61 8.13 -0.80
CA ASN A 39 -7.00 7.78 -1.07
C ASN A 39 -7.19 6.31 -1.47
N SER A 40 -6.13 5.65 -1.95
CA SER A 40 -6.15 4.24 -2.35
C SER A 40 -5.95 3.26 -1.19
N GLN A 41 -5.66 3.73 0.02
CA GLN A 41 -5.55 2.84 1.19
C GLN A 41 -6.93 2.32 1.60
N VAL A 42 -7.02 1.03 1.89
CA VAL A 42 -8.24 0.41 2.41
C VAL A 42 -8.44 0.86 3.86
N LEU A 43 -9.57 1.51 4.14
CA LEU A 43 -9.83 2.13 5.45
C LEU A 43 -10.52 1.21 6.44
N GLU A 44 -11.23 0.19 5.96
CA GLU A 44 -11.98 -0.76 6.78
C GLU A 44 -11.85 -2.16 6.17
N ASP A 45 -11.99 -3.19 7.02
CA ASP A 45 -12.10 -4.57 6.55
C ASP A 45 -13.40 -4.80 5.78
N CYS A 46 -13.45 -5.90 5.03
CA CYS A 46 -14.68 -6.33 4.37
C CYS A 46 -15.82 -6.47 5.41
N PRO A 47 -17.03 -5.95 5.16
CA PRO A 47 -18.13 -6.06 6.11
C PRO A 47 -18.47 -7.49 6.50
N GLY A 48 -18.84 -7.68 7.77
CA GLY A 48 -19.18 -9.00 8.32
C GLY A 48 -17.97 -9.73 8.89
N ASP A 49 -18.12 -11.04 9.07
CA ASP A 49 -17.01 -11.90 9.51
C ASP A 49 -16.15 -12.30 8.31
N ILE A 50 -14.96 -11.72 8.22
CA ILE A 50 -14.00 -11.98 7.15
C ILE A 50 -13.55 -13.46 7.10
N SER A 51 -13.57 -14.16 8.24
CA SER A 51 -13.14 -15.56 8.33
C SER A 51 -14.13 -16.51 7.63
N SER A 52 -15.43 -16.18 7.69
CA SER A 52 -16.49 -16.89 6.97
C SER A 52 -16.28 -16.85 5.44
N TRP A 53 -15.54 -15.87 4.93
CA TRP A 53 -15.23 -15.70 3.50
C TRP A 53 -13.78 -16.05 3.16
N TYR A 54 -13.03 -16.63 4.10
CA TYR A 54 -11.61 -16.94 3.97
C TYR A 54 -10.75 -15.73 3.60
N ARG A 55 -11.13 -14.52 4.03
CA ARG A 55 -10.40 -13.29 3.72
C ARG A 55 -9.37 -13.00 4.80
N HIS A 56 -8.19 -12.56 4.39
CA HIS A 56 -7.22 -11.92 5.28
C HIS A 56 -7.65 -10.49 5.65
N ILE A 57 -7.09 -9.93 6.74
CA ILE A 57 -7.33 -8.52 7.12
C ILE A 57 -6.85 -7.58 6.00
N SER A 58 -7.60 -6.50 5.78
CA SER A 58 -7.34 -5.52 4.73
C SER A 58 -7.30 -4.09 5.23
N LYS A 59 -7.78 -3.79 6.44
CA LYS A 59 -7.70 -2.43 7.01
C LYS A 59 -6.26 -1.95 7.11
N GLY A 60 -5.97 -0.84 6.45
CA GLY A 60 -4.64 -0.26 6.33
C GLY A 60 -3.82 -0.75 5.14
N ALA A 61 -4.30 -1.77 4.42
CA ALA A 61 -3.61 -2.33 3.27
C ALA A 61 -3.76 -1.45 2.02
N TRP A 62 -2.97 -1.80 1.01
CA TRP A 62 -3.01 -1.20 -0.31
C TRP A 62 -3.18 -2.29 -1.38
N PRO A 63 -4.16 -2.15 -2.29
CA PRO A 63 -4.40 -3.11 -3.37
C PRO A 63 -3.48 -2.81 -4.58
N PHE A 64 -3.29 -3.78 -5.48
CA PHE A 64 -2.50 -3.56 -6.72
C PHE A 64 -3.01 -2.39 -7.57
N SER A 65 -4.33 -2.21 -7.61
CA SER A 65 -5.03 -1.31 -8.51
C SER A 65 -5.66 -0.12 -7.78
N THR A 66 -6.92 -0.23 -7.37
CA THR A 66 -7.75 0.86 -6.81
C THR A 66 -8.33 0.50 -5.45
N ALA A 67 -8.70 1.49 -4.64
CA ALA A 67 -9.36 1.26 -3.34
C ALA A 67 -10.60 0.35 -3.46
N ASP A 68 -11.43 0.55 -4.49
CA ASP A 68 -12.64 -0.25 -4.72
C ASP A 68 -12.36 -1.72 -5.01
N HIS A 69 -11.16 -2.05 -5.52
CA HIS A 69 -10.76 -3.45 -5.65
C HIS A 69 -10.57 -4.07 -4.27
N GLY A 70 -9.98 -3.35 -3.31
CA GLY A 70 -10.03 -3.67 -1.88
C GLY A 70 -9.36 -4.97 -1.43
N TRP A 71 -8.70 -5.69 -2.34
CA TRP A 71 -7.94 -6.90 -2.00
C TRP A 71 -6.53 -6.53 -1.55
N PRO A 72 -6.16 -6.84 -0.30
CA PRO A 72 -4.84 -6.52 0.23
C PRO A 72 -3.78 -7.38 -0.46
N ILE A 73 -2.60 -6.81 -0.71
CA ILE A 73 -1.45 -7.54 -1.23
C ILE A 73 -0.21 -7.08 -0.47
N SER A 74 0.61 -8.04 -0.03
CA SER A 74 1.77 -7.80 0.83
C SER A 74 2.75 -6.80 0.22
N ASP A 75 3.16 -7.02 -1.03
CA ASP A 75 4.10 -6.16 -1.74
C ASP A 75 3.51 -4.78 -2.03
N CYS A 76 2.26 -4.70 -2.50
CA CYS A 76 1.58 -3.43 -2.76
C CYS A 76 1.41 -2.61 -1.47
N THR A 77 1.17 -3.28 -0.35
CA THR A 77 1.10 -2.65 0.98
C THR A 77 2.47 -2.13 1.41
N ALA A 78 3.53 -2.91 1.23
CA ALA A 78 4.89 -2.49 1.53
C ALA A 78 5.33 -1.30 0.66
N GLU A 79 5.08 -1.35 -0.65
CA GLU A 79 5.48 -0.29 -1.59
C GLU A 79 4.63 0.98 -1.42
N GLY A 80 3.33 0.84 -1.15
CA GLY A 80 2.45 1.96 -0.79
C GLY A 80 2.91 2.65 0.49
N LEU A 81 3.20 1.89 1.55
CA LEU A 81 3.72 2.40 2.81
C LEU A 81 5.06 3.12 2.62
N LYS A 82 6.00 2.50 1.90
CA LYS A 82 7.31 3.06 1.62
C LYS A 82 7.21 4.37 0.84
N ALA A 83 6.35 4.44 -0.18
CA ALA A 83 6.14 5.65 -0.96
C ALA A 83 5.60 6.80 -0.10
N VAL A 84 4.61 6.55 0.76
CA VAL A 84 4.07 7.56 1.70
C VAL A 84 5.14 8.04 2.68
N LEU A 85 5.95 7.13 3.24
CA LEU A 85 7.04 7.48 4.16
C LEU A 85 8.19 8.26 3.49
N LEU A 86 8.41 8.07 2.19
CA LEU A 86 9.38 8.86 1.44
C LEU A 86 8.85 10.25 1.14
N LEU A 87 7.58 10.35 0.73
CA LEU A 87 6.91 11.62 0.47
C LEU A 87 6.78 12.48 1.72
N SER A 88 6.58 11.89 2.90
CA SER A 88 6.48 12.62 4.17
C SER A 88 7.80 13.27 4.62
N LYS A 89 8.93 12.87 4.04
CA LYS A 89 10.25 13.48 4.31
C LYS A 89 10.52 14.72 3.46
N LEU A 90 9.70 14.98 2.44
CA LEU A 90 9.87 16.15 1.57
C LEU A 90 9.30 17.41 2.22
N PRO A 91 9.88 18.60 1.93
CA PRO A 91 9.30 19.88 2.31
C PRO A 91 7.84 20.02 1.84
N THR A 92 6.98 20.56 2.71
CA THR A 92 5.57 20.87 2.39
C THR A 92 5.45 21.83 1.19
N ALA A 93 6.43 22.69 0.94
CA ALA A 93 6.46 23.51 -0.27
C ALA A 93 6.36 22.69 -1.57
N ILE A 94 6.92 21.48 -1.60
CA ILE A 94 6.96 20.58 -2.77
C ILE A 94 5.67 19.77 -2.85
N VAL A 95 5.36 19.02 -1.79
CA VAL A 95 4.22 18.11 -1.73
C VAL A 95 2.89 18.81 -1.41
N GLY A 96 2.91 20.12 -1.13
CA GLY A 96 1.75 20.92 -0.68
C GLY A 96 1.57 20.88 0.83
N GLU A 97 0.43 21.35 1.32
CA GLU A 97 -0.12 20.92 2.62
C GLU A 97 -0.92 19.63 2.38
N PRO A 98 -0.31 18.42 2.32
CA PRO A 98 -1.06 17.22 2.61
C PRO A 98 -1.07 17.13 4.12
N GLU A 99 -2.25 17.13 4.76
CA GLU A 99 -2.28 16.63 6.13
C GLU A 99 -1.59 15.27 6.12
N PRO A 100 -0.52 15.10 6.92
CA PRO A 100 0.23 13.86 6.96
C PRO A 100 -0.77 12.72 7.12
N LEU A 101 -0.53 11.62 6.41
CA LEU A 101 -1.33 10.43 6.62
C LEU A 101 -1.32 10.13 8.13
N ASP A 102 -2.50 10.07 8.75
CA ASP A 102 -2.64 9.85 10.19
C ASP A 102 -1.74 8.67 10.61
N ALA A 103 -0.93 8.87 11.64
CA ALA A 103 -0.01 7.85 12.13
C ALA A 103 -0.72 6.51 12.40
N ARG A 104 -1.99 6.55 12.83
CA ARG A 104 -2.82 5.35 13.01
C ARG A 104 -2.96 4.53 11.73
N ARG A 105 -3.14 5.19 10.59
CA ARG A 105 -3.23 4.53 9.28
C ARG A 105 -1.91 3.92 8.83
N LEU A 106 -0.77 4.46 9.27
CA LEU A 106 0.54 3.83 9.04
C LEU A 106 0.68 2.57 9.91
N TYR A 107 0.20 2.62 11.16
CA TYR A 107 0.19 1.45 12.04
C TYR A 107 -0.72 0.33 11.51
N ASP A 108 -1.88 0.68 10.95
CA ASP A 108 -2.77 -0.30 10.32
C ASP A 108 -2.06 -1.02 9.15
N ALA A 109 -1.34 -0.28 8.31
CA ALA A 109 -0.55 -0.87 7.22
C ALA A 109 0.55 -1.81 7.74
N VAL A 110 1.28 -1.41 8.78
CA VAL A 110 2.29 -2.25 9.43
C VAL A 110 1.65 -3.50 10.04
N ASN A 111 0.49 -3.38 10.65
CA ASN A 111 -0.26 -4.51 11.21
C ASN A 111 -0.63 -5.53 10.13
N VAL A 112 -1.10 -5.08 8.95
CA VAL A 112 -1.35 -5.96 7.80
C VAL A 112 -0.07 -6.67 7.37
N ILE A 113 1.03 -5.94 7.18
CA ILE A 113 2.31 -6.53 6.77
C ILE A 113 2.75 -7.61 7.77
N LEU A 114 2.77 -7.30 9.07
CA LEU A 114 3.18 -8.25 10.10
C LEU A 114 2.27 -9.49 10.16
N SER A 115 0.97 -9.33 9.90
CA SER A 115 0.02 -10.44 9.87
C SER A 115 0.20 -11.41 8.67
N LEU A 116 0.96 -11.01 7.65
CA LEU A 116 1.20 -11.78 6.42
C LEU A 116 2.53 -12.55 6.45
N GLN A 117 3.27 -12.52 7.56
CA GLN A 117 4.50 -13.29 7.71
C GLN A 117 4.17 -14.77 7.94
N ASN A 118 4.72 -15.65 7.10
CA ASN A 118 4.64 -17.09 7.27
C ASN A 118 5.70 -17.59 8.28
N ASP A 119 5.53 -18.80 8.79
CA ASP A 119 6.48 -19.44 9.73
C ASP A 119 7.91 -19.51 9.20
N GLY A 120 8.08 -19.62 7.88
CA GLY A 120 9.39 -19.58 7.21
C GLY A 120 10.01 -18.18 7.08
N GLY A 121 9.36 -17.14 7.62
CA GLY A 121 9.78 -15.74 7.54
C GLY A 121 9.43 -15.02 6.25
N GLY A 122 8.98 -15.74 5.22
CA GLY A 122 8.57 -15.19 3.92
C GLY A 122 7.15 -14.63 3.92
N PHE A 123 6.85 -13.83 2.89
CA PHE A 123 5.54 -13.22 2.65
C PHE A 123 4.97 -13.74 1.33
N ALA A 124 3.73 -14.19 1.35
CA ALA A 124 2.97 -14.52 0.15
C ALA A 124 2.16 -13.29 -0.31
N THR A 125 1.46 -13.38 -1.45
CA THR A 125 0.87 -12.22 -2.12
C THR A 125 -0.35 -11.66 -1.38
N TYR A 126 -1.51 -12.30 -1.51
CA TYR A 126 -2.78 -11.83 -0.92
C TYR A 126 -2.96 -12.23 0.53
N GLU A 127 -2.44 -13.40 0.89
CA GLU A 127 -2.72 -14.08 2.14
C GLU A 127 -1.49 -14.90 2.57
N LEU A 128 -1.56 -15.53 3.73
CA LEU A 128 -0.57 -16.53 4.14
C LEU A 128 -0.54 -17.72 3.17
N THR A 129 0.57 -18.44 3.15
CA THR A 129 0.67 -19.75 2.51
C THR A 129 -0.18 -20.74 3.31
N ARG A 130 -1.40 -21.01 2.81
CA ARG A 130 -2.40 -21.86 3.49
C ARG A 130 -2.37 -23.33 3.06
N SER A 131 -1.40 -23.71 2.25
CA SER A 131 -1.27 -25.08 1.72
C SER A 131 0.19 -25.50 1.62
N TYR A 132 0.38 -26.76 1.23
CA TYR A 132 1.67 -27.41 1.09
C TYR A 132 2.15 -27.40 -0.36
N SER A 133 3.46 -27.51 -0.56
CA SER A 133 4.08 -27.50 -1.89
C SER A 133 3.68 -28.66 -2.81
N TRP A 134 3.12 -29.74 -2.27
CA TRP A 134 2.68 -30.89 -3.08
C TRP A 134 1.33 -30.66 -3.78
N MET A 135 0.62 -29.57 -3.47
CA MET A 135 -0.68 -29.25 -4.07
C MET A 135 -0.58 -28.70 -5.49
N GLU A 136 0.61 -28.26 -5.92
CA GLU A 136 0.89 -27.74 -7.27
C GLU A 136 1.04 -28.85 -8.33
#